data_AF-A0A1Z4UYK9-F1
#
_entry.id   AF-A0A1Z4UYK9-F1
#
_cell.length_a   1.000
_cell.length_b   1.000
_cell.length_c   1.000
_cell.angle_alpha   90.00
_cell.angle_beta   90.00
_cell.angle_gamma   90.00
#
_symmetry.space_group_name_H-M   'P 1'
#
loop_
_entity.id
_entity.type
_entity.pdbx_description
1 polymer ?
#
loop_
_entity_poly.entity_id
_entity_poly.type
_entity_poly.pdbx_seq_one_letter_code
_entity_poly.pdbx_strand_id
1 'polypeptide(L)'
;MDKIELPPSWKSIQLGQVVSLQRGKDLPKTERQTGVYPVVGSNGIVGYHSEFMSHGPGVMVGRSGSVGKITWIECYYWALNTSLYVKNFHGNDPLFIRYFLSYLKLGKYASGVSVPK
;
A
#
# COMPACT_ATOMS: atom_id res chain seq x y z
N MET A 1 15.62 -18.77 -16.68
CA MET A 1 15.58 -17.32 -16.39
C MET A 1 17.00 -16.83 -16.50
N ASP A 2 17.27 -15.90 -17.41
CA ASP A 2 18.61 -15.37 -17.63
C ASP A 2 19.13 -14.66 -16.38
N LYS A 3 20.40 -14.90 -16.07
CA LYS A 3 21.08 -14.30 -14.93
C LYS A 3 21.28 -12.82 -15.27
N ILE A 4 20.44 -11.94 -14.73
CA ILE A 4 20.64 -10.50 -14.87
C ILE A 4 21.95 -10.16 -14.16
N GLU A 5 22.95 -9.73 -14.92
CA GLU A 5 24.20 -9.22 -14.38
C GLU A 5 23.92 -7.80 -13.84
N LEU A 6 23.89 -7.68 -12.52
CA LEU A 6 23.65 -6.40 -11.86
C LEU A 6 24.92 -5.54 -11.96
N PRO A 7 24.81 -4.20 -12.08
CA PRO A 7 25.99 -3.34 -12.02
C PRO A 7 26.76 -3.56 -10.72
N PRO A 8 28.10 -3.41 -10.69
CA PRO A 8 28.93 -3.77 -9.53
C PRO A 8 28.54 -3.11 -8.19
N SER A 9 27.88 -1.95 -8.24
CA SER A 9 27.41 -1.21 -7.06
C SER A 9 26.04 -1.66 -6.53
N TRP A 10 25.32 -2.53 -7.26
CA TRP A 10 23.98 -2.97 -6.92
C TRP A 10 24.01 -4.21 -6.04
N LYS A 11 23.10 -4.24 -5.06
CA LYS A 11 22.93 -5.37 -4.14
C LYS A 11 21.57 -6.01 -4.34
N SER A 12 21.53 -7.34 -4.34
CA SER A 12 20.28 -8.09 -4.25
C SER A 12 19.85 -8.15 -2.78
N ILE A 13 18.73 -7.50 -2.45
CA ILE A 13 18.16 -7.46 -1.10
C ILE A 13 16.68 -7.84 -1.12
N GLN A 14 16.14 -8.26 0.04
CA GLN A 14 14.73 -8.60 0.14
C GLN A 14 13.87 -7.33 0.12
N LEU A 15 12.68 -7.40 -0.50
CA LEU A 15 11.73 -6.28 -0.56
C LEU A 15 11.42 -5.71 0.84
N GLY A 16 11.33 -6.57 1.86
CA GLY A 16 11.09 -6.16 3.25
C GLY A 16 12.17 -5.27 3.87
N GLN A 17 13.40 -5.30 3.33
CA GLN A 17 14.50 -4.41 3.71
C GLN A 17 14.46 -3.07 2.98
N VAL A 18 13.69 -2.97 1.90
CA VAL A 18 13.45 -1.72 1.15
C VAL A 18 12.19 -1.03 1.67
N VAL A 19 11.14 -1.79 1.97
CA VAL A 19 9.85 -1.26 2.43
C VAL A 19 9.12 -2.26 3.31
N SER A 20 8.57 -1.80 4.43
CA SER A 20 7.68 -2.61 5.27
C SER A 20 6.22 -2.27 5.00
N LEU A 21 5.47 -3.26 4.51
CA LEU A 21 4.02 -3.17 4.32
C LEU A 21 3.30 -3.71 5.55
N GLN A 22 2.25 -3.03 5.99
CA GLN A 22 1.39 -3.49 7.09
C GLN A 22 -0.09 -3.42 6.68
N ARG A 23 -0.88 -4.39 7.14
CA ARG A 23 -2.33 -4.36 6.97
C ARG A 23 -2.94 -3.17 7.70
N GLY A 24 -3.90 -2.50 7.06
CA GLY A 24 -4.72 -1.48 7.69
C GLY A 24 -5.66 -2.03 8.76
N LYS A 25 -6.49 -1.16 9.34
CA LYS A 25 -7.46 -1.49 10.40
C LYS A 25 -8.89 -1.34 9.89
N ASP A 26 -9.81 -2.12 10.45
CA ASP A 26 -11.23 -1.95 10.16
C ASP A 26 -11.73 -0.60 10.68
N LEU A 27 -12.58 0.03 9.88
CA LEU A 27 -13.34 1.24 10.24
C LEU A 27 -14.65 1.26 9.44
N PRO A 28 -15.67 0.51 9.92
CA PRO A 28 -17.01 0.49 9.34
C PRO A 28 -17.58 1.89 9.14
N LYS A 29 -18.45 2.07 8.13
CA LYS A 29 -19.04 3.40 7.85
C LYS A 29 -19.79 3.98 9.05
N THR A 30 -20.41 3.15 9.86
CA THR A 30 -21.17 3.52 11.07
C THR A 30 -20.30 4.07 12.20
N GLU A 31 -19.00 3.78 12.20
CA GLU A 31 -18.04 4.25 13.21
C GLU A 31 -17.30 5.52 12.76
N ARG A 32 -17.49 5.95 11.51
CA ARG A 32 -16.82 7.12 10.95
C ARG A 32 -17.51 8.40 11.43
N GLN A 33 -16.77 9.17 12.20
CA GLN A 33 -17.12 10.54 12.56
C GLN A 33 -16.63 11.51 11.48
N THR A 34 -17.37 12.60 11.25
CA THR A 34 -17.02 13.66 10.28
C THR A 34 -15.63 14.22 10.56
N GLY A 35 -14.80 14.30 9.53
CA GLY A 35 -13.45 14.83 9.64
C GLY A 35 -12.75 14.95 8.29
N VAL A 36 -11.46 15.25 8.34
CA VAL A 36 -10.67 15.63 7.16
C VAL A 36 -9.69 14.54 6.72
N TYR A 37 -9.47 13.50 7.52
CA TYR A 37 -8.50 12.47 7.19
C TYR A 37 -9.12 11.44 6.25
N PRO A 38 -8.54 11.19 5.06
CA PRO A 38 -9.06 10.21 4.14
C PRO A 38 -9.02 8.80 4.73
N VAL A 39 -10.11 8.08 4.53
CA VAL A 39 -10.23 6.64 4.79
C VAL A 39 -9.98 5.93 3.48
N VAL A 40 -8.98 5.05 3.43
CA VAL A 40 -8.44 4.53 2.18
C VAL A 40 -8.47 3.01 2.17
N GLY A 41 -9.14 2.44 1.16
CA GLY A 41 -9.22 1.00 0.94
C GLY A 41 -8.45 0.54 -0.29
N SER A 42 -8.68 -0.69 -0.75
CA SER A 42 -7.97 -1.26 -1.89
C SER A 42 -8.05 -0.43 -3.17
N ASN A 43 -9.12 0.36 -3.32
CA ASN A 43 -9.42 1.10 -4.54
C ASN A 43 -9.16 2.60 -4.46
N GLY A 44 -8.56 3.06 -3.37
CA GLY A 44 -8.34 4.48 -3.11
C GLY A 44 -9.21 5.00 -1.97
N ILE A 45 -9.41 6.32 -1.94
CA ILE A 45 -10.18 7.00 -0.88
C ILE A 45 -11.66 6.59 -0.99
N VAL A 46 -12.25 6.18 0.14
CA VAL A 46 -13.64 5.71 0.24
C VAL A 46 -14.48 6.51 1.24
N GLY A 47 -13.95 7.64 1.71
CA GLY A 47 -14.59 8.53 2.68
C GLY A 47 -13.55 9.24 3.54
N TYR A 48 -14.02 9.84 4.63
CA TYR A 48 -13.19 10.60 5.57
C TYR A 48 -13.55 10.25 7.01
N HIS A 49 -12.62 10.53 7.92
CA HIS A 49 -12.76 10.33 9.35
C HIS A 49 -12.09 11.47 10.14
N SER A 50 -12.49 11.66 11.39
CA SER A 50 -11.91 12.62 12.34
C SER A 50 -10.52 12.20 12.81
N GLU A 51 -10.19 10.92 12.74
CA GLU A 51 -8.90 10.37 13.19
C GLU A 51 -8.12 9.73 12.05
N PHE A 52 -6.80 9.73 12.18
CA PHE A 52 -5.86 9.06 11.29
C PHE A 52 -5.13 7.95 12.05
N MET A 53 -4.66 6.93 11.32
CA MET A 53 -3.81 5.87 11.90
C MET A 53 -2.37 5.91 11.40
N SER A 54 -2.08 6.70 10.36
CA SER A 54 -0.76 6.83 9.76
C SER A 54 -0.53 8.26 9.30
N HIS A 55 0.71 8.73 9.48
CA HIS A 55 1.17 9.99 8.92
C HIS A 55 1.41 9.85 7.41
N GLY A 56 1.25 10.96 6.72
CA GLY A 56 1.53 11.12 5.30
C GLY A 56 2.88 11.82 5.08
N PRO A 57 3.39 11.81 3.83
CA PRO A 57 2.79 11.15 2.68
C PRO A 57 2.86 9.62 2.78
N GLY A 58 1.82 8.95 2.28
CA GLY A 58 1.63 7.50 2.39
C GLY A 58 1.51 6.81 1.04
N VAL A 59 2.05 5.59 0.97
CA VAL A 59 1.86 4.67 -0.15
C VAL A 59 1.03 3.49 0.32
N MET A 60 0.00 3.15 -0.44
CA MET A 60 -0.86 1.99 -0.18
C MET A 60 -0.90 1.05 -1.37
N VAL A 61 -1.09 -0.23 -1.07
CA VAL A 61 -1.23 -1.33 -2.01
C VAL A 61 -2.58 -2.01 -1.74
N GLY A 62 -3.43 -2.13 -2.76
CA GLY A 62 -4.67 -2.88 -2.64
C GLY A 62 -4.42 -4.35 -2.32
N ARG A 63 -5.24 -4.93 -1.43
CA ARG A 63 -5.12 -6.33 -0.96
C ARG A 63 -6.32 -7.21 -1.34
N SER A 64 -7.50 -6.63 -1.52
CA SER A 64 -8.72 -7.39 -1.84
C SER A 64 -9.49 -6.72 -2.98
N GLY A 65 -9.85 -7.48 -4.01
CA GLY A 65 -10.56 -7.00 -5.22
C GLY A 65 -9.69 -6.23 -6.22
N SER A 66 -8.67 -5.50 -5.73
CA SER A 66 -7.73 -4.72 -6.55
C SER A 66 -6.29 -4.91 -6.10
N VAL A 67 -5.89 -6.19 -5.98
CA VAL A 67 -4.55 -6.59 -5.52
C VAL A 67 -3.47 -5.85 -6.33
N GLY A 68 -2.54 -5.19 -5.63
CA GLY A 68 -1.42 -4.51 -6.25
C GLY A 68 -1.72 -3.11 -6.79
N LYS A 69 -2.96 -2.59 -6.69
CA LYS A 69 -3.25 -1.19 -7.02
C LYS A 69 -2.51 -0.27 -6.06
N ILE A 70 -1.70 0.65 -6.60
CA ILE A 70 -0.96 1.64 -5.80
C ILE A 70 -1.81 2.91 -5.62
N THR A 71 -1.93 3.37 -4.37
CA THR A 71 -2.58 4.64 -4.02
C THR A 71 -1.57 5.53 -3.28
N TRP A 72 -1.45 6.78 -3.71
CA TRP A 72 -0.66 7.81 -3.04
C TRP A 72 -1.56 8.74 -2.26
N ILE A 73 -1.17 9.08 -1.03
CA ILE A 73 -1.88 10.04 -0.18
C ILE A 73 -0.88 11.05 0.35
N GLU A 74 -1.17 12.34 0.22
CA GLU A 74 -0.27 13.42 0.67
C GLU A 74 -0.43 13.73 2.17
N CYS A 75 -1.63 13.56 2.71
CA CYS A 75 -1.99 13.90 4.08
C CYS A 75 -2.03 12.67 5.00
N TYR A 76 -2.31 12.89 6.28
CA TYR A 76 -2.51 11.81 7.26
C TYR A 76 -3.79 11.05 6.93
N TYR A 77 -3.84 9.75 7.20
CA TYR A 77 -4.91 8.90 6.68
C TYR A 77 -5.25 7.72 7.57
N TRP A 78 -6.42 7.13 7.30
CA TRP A 78 -6.84 5.84 7.85
C TRP A 78 -6.77 4.75 6.77
N ALA A 79 -5.83 3.81 6.91
CA ALA A 79 -5.76 2.65 6.00
C ALA A 79 -6.74 1.57 6.44
N LEU A 80 -7.63 1.15 5.55
CA LEU A 80 -8.56 0.05 5.80
C LEU A 80 -7.87 -1.31 5.69
N ASN A 81 -8.44 -2.30 6.35
CA ASN A 81 -7.97 -3.70 6.35
C ASN A 81 -7.87 -4.33 4.94
N THR A 82 -8.52 -3.72 3.95
CA THR A 82 -8.57 -4.13 2.54
C THR A 82 -7.34 -3.62 1.77
N SER A 83 -6.49 -2.83 2.41
CA SER A 83 -5.23 -2.32 1.89
C SER A 83 -4.05 -2.73 2.78
N LEU A 84 -2.86 -2.71 2.18
CA LEU A 84 -1.58 -2.64 2.89
C LEU A 84 -1.05 -1.22 2.75
N TYR A 85 -0.61 -0.60 3.83
CA TYR A 85 0.09 0.69 3.78
C TYR A 85 1.58 0.49 4.05
N VAL A 86 2.41 1.40 3.55
CA VAL A 86 3.83 1.44 3.91
C VAL A 86 3.96 1.94 5.34
N LYS A 87 4.37 1.04 6.25
CA LYS A 87 4.66 1.35 7.65
C LYS A 87 6.04 1.98 7.82
N ASN A 88 7.00 1.54 7.02
CA ASN A 88 8.37 2.03 7.08
C ASN A 88 8.99 2.02 5.68
N PHE A 89 9.59 3.15 5.30
CA PHE A 89 10.30 3.34 4.04
C PHE A 89 11.79 2.96 4.12
N HIS A 90 12.31 2.61 5.32
CA HIS A 90 13.72 2.27 5.55
C HIS A 90 14.70 3.31 5.02
N GLY A 91 14.36 4.59 5.18
CA GLY A 91 15.17 5.72 4.70
C GLY A 91 15.03 6.04 3.20
N ASN A 92 14.21 5.28 2.46
CA ASN A 92 13.93 5.59 1.05
C ASN A 92 12.95 6.75 0.90
N ASP A 93 13.06 7.45 -0.22
CA ASP A 93 12.11 8.48 -0.63
C ASP A 93 10.71 7.85 -0.87
N PRO A 94 9.63 8.43 -0.30
CA PRO A 94 8.29 7.90 -0.48
C PRO A 94 7.78 7.86 -1.93
N LEU A 95 8.13 8.85 -2.76
CA LEU A 95 7.81 8.85 -4.18
C LEU A 95 8.58 7.75 -4.91
N PHE A 96 9.85 7.54 -4.58
CA PHE A 96 10.60 6.38 -5.09
C PHE A 96 9.87 5.07 -4.75
N ILE A 97 9.46 4.87 -3.50
CA ILE A 97 8.74 3.65 -3.10
C ILE A 97 7.39 3.51 -3.83
N ARG A 98 6.66 4.61 -4.06
CA ARG A 98 5.44 4.61 -4.89
C ARG A 98 5.71 4.06 -6.29
N TYR A 99 6.72 4.60 -6.98
CA TYR A 99 7.06 4.17 -8.34
C TYR A 99 7.62 2.75 -8.36
N PHE A 100 8.46 2.42 -7.39
CA PHE A 100 9.06 1.10 -7.26
C PHE A 100 8.00 0.00 -7.05
N LEU A 101 7.06 0.19 -6.11
CA LEU A 101 5.97 -0.75 -5.90
C LEU A 101 5.04 -0.85 -7.12
N SER A 102 4.84 0.25 -7.85
CA SER A 102 4.09 0.25 -9.12
C SER A 102 4.79 -0.59 -10.19
N TYR A 103 6.12 -0.51 -10.26
CA TYR A 103 6.95 -1.26 -11.20
C TYR A 103 6.93 -2.77 -10.94
N LEU A 104 6.82 -3.22 -9.69
CA LEU A 104 6.79 -4.64 -9.33
C LEU A 104 5.56 -5.39 -9.87
N LYS A 105 4.53 -4.67 -10.34
CA LYS A 105 3.26 -5.23 -10.86
C LYS A 105 2.68 -6.29 -9.92
N LEU A 106 2.50 -5.90 -8.64
CA LEU A 106 2.10 -6.81 -7.57
C LEU A 106 0.75 -7.53 -7.80
N GLY A 107 -0.07 -7.04 -8.73
CA GLY A 107 -1.29 -7.72 -9.16
C GLY A 107 -1.07 -9.14 -9.68
N LYS A 108 0.14 -9.48 -10.15
CA LYS A 108 0.48 -10.87 -10.53
C LYS A 108 0.46 -11.86 -9.35
N TYR A 109 0.52 -11.36 -8.12
CA TYR A 109 0.42 -12.16 -6.89
C TYR A 109 -1.02 -12.24 -6.37
N ALA A 110 -2.01 -11.79 -7.15
CA ALA A 110 -3.41 -12.02 -6.85
C ALA A 110 -3.72 -13.52 -6.91
N SER A 111 -3.59 -14.21 -5.78
CA SER A 111 -4.11 -15.56 -5.61
C SER A 111 -5.54 -15.46 -5.09
N GLY A 112 -6.49 -15.44 -6.01
CA GLY A 112 -7.92 -15.49 -5.73
C GLY A 112 -8.60 -16.33 -6.78
N VAL A 113 -8.85 -17.59 -6.44
CA VAL A 113 -9.85 -18.44 -7.08
C VAL A 113 -11.12 -17.63 -7.29
N SER A 114 -11.60 -17.60 -8.53
CA SER A 114 -13.02 -17.40 -8.80
C SER A 114 -13.80 -18.24 -7.80
N VAL A 115 -14.68 -17.59 -7.03
CA VAL A 115 -15.72 -18.30 -6.28
C VAL A 115 -16.44 -19.19 -7.30
N PRO A 116 -16.50 -20.52 -7.16
CA PRO A 116 -17.29 -21.35 -8.06
C PRO A 116 -18.75 -20.92 -7.95
N LYS A 117 -19.43 -20.80 -9.09
CA LYS A 117 -20.88 -20.68 -9.14
C LYS A 117 -21.54 -21.97 -8.69
#